data_AF-H0SV73-F1
#
_entry.id   AF-H0SV73-F1
#
_cell.length_a   1.000
_cell.length_b   1.000
_cell.length_c   1.000
_cell.angle_alpha   90.00
_cell.angle_beta   90.00
_cell.angle_gamma   90.00
#
_symmetry.space_group_name_H-M   'P 1'
#
loop_
_entity.id
_entity.type
_entity.pdbx_description
1 polymer ?
#
loop_
_entity_poly.entity_id
_entity_poly.type
_entity_poly.pdbx_seq_one_letter_code
_entity_poly.pdbx_strand_id
1 'polypeptide(L)'
;MLSQSPATPAAAHAARRGLPFLLLNGAGLLLAAASLAACQPRTIAVAGADPADPAARVAPVRTSTVTSPYMPLRPTAPAAWGPRDGVPRSEPSR
;
A
#
# COMPACT_ATOMS: atom_id res chain seq x y z
N MET A 1 -35.21 11.27 -62.31
CA MET A 1 -34.18 10.56 -61.54
C MET A 1 -33.07 11.54 -61.23
N LEU A 2 -32.93 11.97 -59.97
CA LEU A 2 -31.87 12.91 -59.56
C LEU A 2 -30.59 12.10 -59.32
N SER A 3 -29.62 12.26 -60.22
CA SER A 3 -28.27 11.72 -60.07
C SER A 3 -27.58 12.43 -58.92
N GLN A 4 -27.40 11.74 -57.79
CA GLN A 4 -26.58 12.25 -56.69
C GLN A 4 -25.12 12.12 -57.09
N SER A 5 -24.48 13.26 -57.37
CA SER A 5 -23.04 13.35 -57.53
C SER A 5 -22.35 12.87 -56.23
N PRO A 6 -21.42 11.91 -56.28
CA PRO A 6 -20.66 11.53 -55.10
C PRO A 6 -19.70 12.66 -54.73
N ALA A 7 -20.12 13.52 -53.82
CA ALA A 7 -19.27 14.54 -53.24
C ALA A 7 -18.17 13.89 -52.35
N THR A 8 -16.93 14.03 -52.83
CA THR A 8 -15.67 14.17 -52.09
C THR A 8 -15.23 13.03 -51.16
N PRO A 9 -14.69 11.91 -51.69
CA PRO A 9 -13.95 10.93 -50.90
C PRO A 9 -12.62 11.48 -50.30
N ALA A 10 -12.10 12.60 -50.82
CA ALA A 10 -10.83 13.18 -50.39
C ALA A 10 -10.85 13.70 -48.94
N ALA A 11 -11.94 14.36 -48.51
CA ALA A 11 -12.08 14.85 -47.14
C ALA A 11 -12.21 13.69 -46.12
N ALA A 12 -12.90 12.62 -46.52
CA ALA A 12 -13.07 11.43 -45.68
C ALA A 12 -11.74 10.67 -45.50
N HIS A 13 -10.88 10.61 -46.51
CA HIS A 13 -9.56 9.98 -46.39
C HIS A 13 -8.58 10.79 -45.54
N ALA A 14 -8.61 12.12 -45.62
CA ALA A 14 -7.81 13.00 -44.76
C ALA A 14 -8.22 12.86 -43.28
N ALA A 15 -9.53 12.87 -43.00
CA ALA A 15 -10.06 12.66 -41.65
C ALA A 15 -9.70 11.27 -41.10
N ARG A 16 -9.80 10.21 -41.93
CA ARG A 16 -9.42 8.83 -41.55
C ARG A 16 -7.93 8.64 -41.31
N ARG A 17 -7.04 9.47 -41.88
CA ARG A 17 -5.59 9.44 -41.60
C ARG A 17 -5.25 10.13 -40.29
N GLY A 18 -5.98 11.19 -39.93
CA GLY A 18 -5.79 11.92 -38.67
C GLY A 18 -6.39 11.19 -37.46
N LEU A 19 -7.50 10.48 -37.65
CA LEU A 19 -8.20 9.76 -36.57
C LEU A 19 -7.34 8.75 -35.80
N PRO A 20 -6.59 7.82 -36.44
CA PRO A 20 -5.73 6.89 -35.71
C PRO A 20 -4.60 7.62 -34.99
N PHE A 21 -4.02 8.66 -35.58
CA PHE A 21 -3.01 9.47 -34.92
C PHE A 21 -3.58 10.14 -33.65
N LEU A 22 -4.79 10.69 -33.72
CA LEU A 22 -5.45 11.35 -32.60
C LEU A 22 -5.83 10.35 -31.49
N LEU A 23 -6.27 9.16 -31.86
CA LEU A 23 -6.60 8.07 -30.93
C LEU A 23 -5.36 7.50 -30.24
N LEU A 24 -4.27 7.23 -30.97
CA LEU A 24 -3.03 6.72 -30.37
C LEU A 24 -2.39 7.75 -29.44
N ASN A 25 -2.32 9.02 -29.85
CA ASN A 25 -1.78 10.08 -29.00
C ASN A 25 -2.68 10.33 -27.78
N GLY A 26 -4.00 10.34 -27.95
CA GLY A 26 -4.96 10.49 -26.85
C GLY A 26 -4.88 9.33 -25.85
N ALA A 27 -4.75 8.09 -26.33
CA ALA A 27 -4.55 6.91 -25.49
C ALA A 27 -3.22 6.97 -24.72
N GLY A 28 -2.13 7.39 -25.37
CA GLY A 28 -0.84 7.59 -24.72
C GLY A 28 -0.90 8.66 -23.62
N LEU A 29 -1.57 9.78 -23.89
CA LEU A 29 -1.75 10.86 -22.92
C LEU A 29 -2.58 10.41 -21.70
N LEU A 30 -3.68 9.67 -21.93
CA LEU A 30 -4.51 9.10 -20.87
C LEU A 30 -3.74 8.09 -20.03
N LEU A 31 -2.93 7.23 -20.66
CA LEU A 31 -2.11 6.25 -19.95
C LEU A 31 -1.03 6.94 -19.08
N ALA A 32 -0.38 7.99 -19.61
CA ALA A 32 0.58 8.78 -18.87
C ALA A 32 -0.08 9.52 -17.68
N ALA A 33 -1.24 10.13 -17.88
CA ALA A 33 -1.98 10.80 -16.81
C ALA A 33 -2.43 9.81 -15.72
N ALA A 34 -2.96 8.65 -16.10
CA ALA A 34 -3.39 7.61 -15.17
C ALA A 34 -2.22 7.04 -14.36
N SER A 35 -1.07 6.82 -14.99
CA SER A 35 0.13 6.34 -14.29
C SER A 35 0.71 7.37 -13.33
N LEU A 36 0.74 8.66 -13.68
CA LEU A 36 1.12 9.74 -12.75
C LEU A 36 0.14 9.86 -11.57
N ALA A 37 -1.16 9.71 -11.82
CA ALA A 37 -2.19 9.74 -10.79
C ALA A 37 -2.10 8.52 -9.85
N ALA A 38 -1.74 7.34 -10.38
CA ALA A 38 -1.51 6.14 -9.60
C ALA A 38 -0.19 6.17 -8.79
N CYS A 39 0.77 7.01 -9.19
CA CYS A 39 2.06 7.17 -8.51
C CYS A 39 1.97 8.02 -7.23
N GLN A 40 0.78 8.50 -6.85
CA GLN A 40 0.62 9.22 -5.59
C GLN A 40 0.93 8.27 -4.42
N PRO A 41 1.87 8.62 -3.52
CA PRO A 41 2.19 7.81 -2.37
C PRO A 41 0.92 7.63 -1.54
N ARG A 42 0.56 6.39 -1.24
CA ARG A 42 -0.58 6.08 -0.37
C ARG A 42 -0.24 6.54 1.03
N THR A 43 -0.64 7.77 1.38
CA THR A 43 -0.52 8.29 2.73
C THR A 43 -1.52 7.58 3.62
N ILE A 44 -1.03 6.78 4.55
CA ILE A 44 -1.83 6.21 5.63
C ILE A 44 -1.69 7.18 6.80
N ALA A 45 -2.80 7.60 7.41
CA ALA A 45 -2.73 8.38 8.64
C ALA A 45 -2.08 7.50 9.72
N VAL A 46 -0.87 7.86 10.14
CA VAL A 46 -0.14 7.19 11.24
C VAL A 46 -0.60 7.73 12.61
N ALA A 47 -1.43 8.78 12.62
CA ALA A 47 -2.08 9.29 13.82
C ALA A 47 -3.15 8.28 14.30
N GLY A 48 -2.69 7.26 15.02
CA GLY A 48 -3.55 6.41 15.84
C GLY A 48 -4.00 7.17 17.09
N ALA A 49 -4.78 6.49 17.94
CA ALA A 49 -5.14 6.96 19.27
C ALA A 49 -3.90 7.53 20.01
N ASP A 50 -4.04 8.71 20.62
CA ASP A 50 -2.98 9.30 21.44
C ASP A 50 -2.62 8.32 22.58
N PRO A 51 -1.36 7.84 22.64
CA PRO A 51 -0.96 6.90 23.68
C PRO A 51 -1.02 7.51 25.10
N ALA A 52 -1.12 8.83 25.23
CA ALA A 52 -1.28 9.52 26.50
C ALA A 52 -2.75 9.78 26.89
N ASP A 53 -3.72 9.57 25.98
CA ASP A 53 -5.14 9.80 26.26
C ASP A 53 -5.80 8.51 26.79
N PRO A 54 -6.21 8.47 28.08
CA PRO A 54 -6.89 7.32 28.66
C PRO A 54 -8.31 7.11 28.12
N ALA A 55 -8.91 8.12 27.47
CA ALA A 55 -10.24 8.02 26.86
C ALA A 55 -10.18 7.54 25.40
N ALA A 56 -8.99 7.42 24.81
CA ALA A 56 -8.85 7.01 23.43
C ALA A 56 -9.31 5.56 23.24
N ARG A 57 -10.18 5.33 22.24
CA ARG A 57 -10.68 3.99 21.91
C ARG A 57 -9.60 3.20 21.16
N VAL A 58 -8.85 2.39 21.89
CA VAL A 58 -7.84 1.47 21.32
C VAL A 58 -8.40 0.05 21.26
N ALA A 59 -8.10 -0.68 20.18
CA ALA A 59 -8.42 -2.10 20.12
C ALA A 59 -7.65 -2.86 21.23
N PRO A 60 -8.27 -3.88 21.87
CA PRO A 60 -7.61 -4.63 22.92
C PRO A 60 -6.39 -5.39 22.37
N VAL A 61 -5.24 -5.19 23.03
CA VAL A 61 -4.01 -5.94 22.72
C VAL A 61 -4.19 -7.39 23.16
N ARG A 62 -4.12 -8.34 22.24
CA ARG A 62 -3.99 -9.75 22.58
C ARG A 62 -2.52 -10.11 22.65
N THR A 63 -2.01 -10.26 23.87
CA THR A 63 -0.68 -10.82 24.11
C THR A 63 -0.75 -12.32 23.85
N SER A 64 -0.08 -12.79 22.79
CA SER A 64 0.13 -14.22 22.58
C SER A 64 1.56 -14.55 22.98
N THR A 65 1.71 -15.57 23.84
CA THR A 65 3.02 -16.11 24.17
C THR A 65 3.48 -16.95 22.98
N VAL A 66 4.23 -16.34 22.06
CA VAL A 66 4.92 -17.09 21.01
C VAL A 66 6.13 -17.76 21.65
N THR A 67 5.93 -18.97 22.16
CA THR A 67 7.02 -19.87 22.51
C THR A 67 7.52 -20.46 21.19
N SER A 68 8.52 -19.84 20.57
CA SER A 68 9.22 -20.53 19.48
C SER A 68 9.79 -21.83 20.07
N PRO A 69 9.53 -23.00 19.44
CA PRO A 69 10.33 -24.17 19.72
C PRO A 69 11.79 -23.72 19.55
N TYR A 70 12.56 -23.83 20.62
CA TYR A 70 13.98 -23.52 20.56
C TYR A 70 14.59 -24.56 19.63
N MET A 71 14.85 -24.18 18.37
CA MET A 71 15.65 -24.99 17.45
C MET A 71 17.10 -24.61 17.74
N PRO A 72 17.86 -25.40 18.52
CA PRO A 72 19.22 -25.04 18.86
C PRO A 72 20.08 -25.05 17.58
N LEU A 73 20.52 -23.88 17.12
CA LEU A 73 21.59 -23.74 16.11
C LEU A 73 22.99 -23.90 16.72
N ARG A 74 23.07 -24.21 18.01
CA ARG A 74 24.33 -24.40 18.75
C ARG A 74 24.39 -25.85 19.25
N PRO A 75 25.58 -26.47 19.29
CA PRO A 75 25.77 -27.83 19.82
C PRO A 75 25.37 -28.02 21.28
N THR A 76 25.06 -26.92 22.00
CA THR A 76 24.84 -26.94 23.45
C THR A 76 23.60 -26.12 23.80
N ALA A 77 22.69 -26.73 24.57
CA ALA A 77 21.52 -26.06 25.10
C ALA A 77 21.92 -24.97 26.12
N PRO A 78 21.19 -23.84 26.20
CA PRO A 78 21.43 -22.85 27.23
C PRO A 78 21.21 -23.46 28.62
N ALA A 79 22.09 -23.15 29.56
CA ALA A 79 21.96 -23.60 30.93
C ALA A 79 20.64 -23.07 31.54
N ALA A 80 19.98 -23.90 32.36
CA ALA A 80 18.83 -23.48 33.13
C ALA A 80 19.18 -22.25 33.98
N TRP A 81 18.25 -21.30 34.06
CA TRP A 81 18.46 -20.14 34.92
C TRP A 81 18.59 -20.63 36.36
N GLY A 82 19.73 -20.34 36.99
CA GLY A 82 19.96 -20.61 38.40
C GLY A 82 19.06 -19.74 39.29
N PRO A 83 19.06 -20.00 40.62
CA PRO A 83 18.32 -19.21 41.59
C PRO A 83 18.64 -17.73 41.41
N ARG A 84 17.62 -16.92 41.13
CA ARG A 84 17.73 -15.47 40.96
C ARG A 84 17.47 -14.77 42.29
N ASP A 85 18.17 -15.21 43.33
CA ASP A 85 18.11 -14.60 44.66
C ASP A 85 19.06 -13.40 44.65
N GLY A 86 18.61 -12.24 44.16
CA GLY A 86 19.55 -11.11 44.08
C GLY A 86 19.06 -9.71 43.75
N VAL A 87 17.79 -9.46 43.42
CA VAL A 87 17.31 -8.07 43.33
C VAL A 87 15.85 -8.00 43.78
N PRO A 88 15.55 -7.41 44.97
CA PRO A 88 14.17 -7.09 45.30
C PRO A 88 13.63 -6.12 44.25
N ARG A 89 12.57 -6.51 43.57
CA ARG A 89 11.78 -5.61 42.73
C ARG A 89 11.23 -4.53 43.65
N SER A 90 11.72 -3.30 43.54
CA SER A 90 11.11 -2.15 44.21
C SER A 90 9.73 -1.93 43.58
N GLU A 91 8.70 -2.41 44.28
CA GLU A 91 7.31 -2.13 43.94
C GLU A 91 7.05 -0.63 44.18
N PRO A 92 6.51 0.12 43.20
CA PRO A 92 6.23 1.53 43.41
C PRO A 92 5.06 1.66 44.39
N SER A 93 5.31 2.39 45.48
CA SER A 93 4.34 2.70 46.53
C SER A 93 3.10 3.38 45.93
N ARG A 94 1.93 2.87 46.31
CA ARG A 94 0.61 3.37 45.92
C ARG A 94 0.22 4.62 46.70
#